data_AF-A0AAV3IBA9-F1
#
_entry.id   AF-A0AAV3IBA9-F1
#
_cell.length_a   1.000
_cell.length_b   1.000
_cell.length_c   1.000
_cell.angle_alpha   90.00
_cell.angle_beta   90.00
_cell.angle_gamma   90.00
#
_symmetry.space_group_name_H-M   'P 1'
#
loop_
_entity.id
_entity.type
_entity.pdbx_description
1 polymer ?
#
loop_
_entity_poly.entity_id
_entity_poly.type
_entity_poly.pdbx_seq_one_letter_code
_entity_poly.pdbx_strand_id
1 'polypeptide(L)' 'MLRQIINASSRPGDLVADFFMGFGSTIKAAMALGRRALGV' A
#
# COMPACT_ATOMS: atom_id res chain seq x y z
N MET A 1 -11.47 -2.76 3.27
CA MET A 1 -11.24 -2.44 1.86
C MET A 1 -9.76 -2.35 1.48
N LEU A 2 -8.97 -1.32 1.86
CA LEU A 2 -7.57 -1.17 1.39
C LEU A 2 -6.69 -2.41 1.60
N ARG A 3 -6.70 -3.01 2.80
CA ARG A 3 -5.94 -4.25 3.07
C ARG A 3 -6.34 -5.43 2.19
N GLN A 4 -7.62 -5.53 1.81
CA GLN A 4 -8.10 -6.59 0.93
C GLN A 4 -7.59 -6.38 -0.50
N ILE A 5 -7.65 -5.14 -1.01
CA ILE A 5 -7.09 -4.78 -2.31
C ILE A 5 -5.58 -5.07 -2.34
N ILE A 6 -4.84 -4.60 -1.33
CA ILE A 6 -3.38 -4.81 -1.27
C ILE A 6 -3.03 -6.31 -1.23
N ASN A 7 -3.75 -7.12 -0.44
CA ASN A 7 -3.51 -8.56 -0.40
C ASN A 7 -3.91 -9.31 -1.68
N ALA A 8 -4.95 -8.84 -2.38
CA ALA A 8 -5.37 -9.45 -3.63
C ALA A 8 -4.45 -9.07 -4.81
N SER A 9 -3.80 -7.90 -4.76
CA SER A 9 -3.05 -7.33 -5.89
C SER A 9 -1.54 -7.28 -5.70
N SER A 10 -1.01 -7.70 -4.54
CA SER A 10 0.43 -7.69 -4.26
C SER A 10 0.83 -8.73 -3.22
N ARG A 11 2.12 -9.06 -3.14
CA ARG A 11 2.73 -9.96 -2.15
C ARG A 11 3.59 -9.15 -1.16
N PRO A 12 3.88 -9.69 0.04
CA PRO A 12 4.89 -9.09 0.92
C PRO A 12 6.21 -8.84 0.17
N GLY A 13 6.81 -7.66 0.37
CA GLY A 13 8.02 -7.20 -0.33
C GLY A 13 7.77 -6.41 -1.63
N ASP A 14 6.59 -6.54 -2.25
CA ASP A 14 6.23 -5.76 -3.44
C ASP A 14 6.14 -4.26 -3.12
N LEU A 15 6.29 -3.43 -4.15
CA LEU A 15 6.10 -1.97 -4.04
C LEU A 15 4.65 -1.61 -4.35
N VAL A 16 4.01 -0.87 -3.43
CA VAL A 16 2.71 -0.23 -3.66
C VAL A 16 2.94 1.27 -3.83
N ALA A 17 2.53 1.82 -4.98
CA ALA A 17 2.61 3.25 -5.27
C ALA A 17 1.22 3.89 -5.20
N ASP A 18 1.11 5.04 -4.53
CA ASP A 18 -0.10 5.86 -4.47
C ASP A 18 0.22 7.28 -4.95
N PHE A 19 -0.28 7.66 -6.13
CA PHE A 19 -0.01 8.97 -6.75
C PHE A 19 -0.99 10.07 -6.33
N PHE A 20 -1.89 9.78 -5.40
CA PHE A 20 -2.84 10.73 -4.82
C PHE A 20 -2.92 10.53 -3.30
N MET A 21 -1.76 10.46 -2.64
CA MET A 21 -1.67 9.77 -1.35
C MET A 21 -2.46 10.44 -0.23
N GLY A 22 -2.73 11.75 -0.32
CA GLY A 22 -3.47 12.51 0.68
C GLY A 22 -2.95 12.25 2.10
N PHE A 23 -3.82 11.75 2.99
CA PHE A 23 -3.46 11.42 4.38
C PHE A 23 -2.63 10.12 4.55
N GLY A 24 -2.25 9.47 3.44
CA GLY A 24 -1.35 8.31 3.39
C GLY A 24 -1.98 7.00 3.85
N SER A 25 -3.30 6.84 3.74
CA SER A 25 -4.01 5.64 4.21
C SER A 25 -3.56 4.37 3.47
N THR A 26 -3.33 4.45 2.16
CA THR A 26 -2.81 3.36 1.33
C THR A 26 -1.40 2.95 1.74
N ILE A 27 -0.51 3.93 1.90
CA ILE A 27 0.90 3.72 2.29
C ILE A 27 0.99 3.05 3.67
N LYS A 28 0.24 3.57 4.64
CA LYS A 28 0.16 2.98 6.00
C LYS A 28 -0.34 1.54 5.97
N ALA A 29 -1.37 1.26 5.17
CA ALA A 29 -1.90 -0.09 5.02
C ALA A 29 -0.91 -1.05 4.33
N ALA A 30 -0.20 -0.58 3.29
CA ALA A 30 0.79 -1.36 2.56
C ALA A 30 1.98 -1.73 3.44
N MET A 31 2.55 -0.77 4.17
CA MET A 31 3.66 -1.00 5.10
C MET A 31 3.26 -1.96 6.23
N ALA A 32 2.07 -1.80 6.82
CA ALA A 32 1.57 -2.70 7.85
C ALA A 32 1.37 -4.14 7.36
N LEU A 33 1.18 -4.33 6.06
CA LEU A 33 1.09 -5.63 5.41
C LEU A 33 2.45 -6.14 4.88
N GLY A 34 3.56 -5.45 5.16
CA GLY A 34 4.90 -5.87 4.74
C GLY A 34 5.25 -5.55 3.29
N ARG A 35 4.58 -4.56 2.67
CA ARG A 35 4.96 -4.05 1.35
C ARG A 35 5.87 -2.83 1.51
N ARG A 36 6.71 -2.60 0.50
CA ARG A 36 7.36 -1.29 0.31
C ARG A 36 6.31 -0.33 -0.21
N ALA A 37 6.45 0.96 0.09
CA ALA A 37 5.44 1.94 -0.29
C ALA A 37 6.06 3.25 -0.77
N LEU A 38 5.48 3.85 -1.80
CA LEU A 38 5.84 5.15 -2.35
C LEU A 38 4.57 5.99 -2.53
N GLY A 39 4.55 7.21 -2.01
CA GLY A 39 3.42 8.12 -2.17
C GLY A 39 3.85 9.46 -2.72
N VAL A 40 2.98 10.10 -3.52
CA VAL A 40 3.07 11.51 -3.97
C VAL A 40 1.89 12.32 -3.45
#